data_AF-A0A927DMS7-F1
#
_entry.id   AF-A0A927DMS7-F1
#
_cell.length_a   1.000
_cell.length_b   1.000
_cell.length_c   1.000
_cell.angle_alpha   90.00
_cell.angle_beta   90.00
_cell.angle_gamma   90.00
#
_symmetry.space_group_name_H-M   'P 1'
#
loop_
_entity.id
_entity.type
_entity.pdbx_description
1 polymer ?
#
loop_
_entity_poly.entity_id
_entity_poly.type
_entity_poly.pdbx_seq_one_letter_code
_entity_poly.pdbx_strand_id
1 'polypeptide(L)'
;MRVVEVIPGKPYVGLELPNKKRQTVYLREVLDNAKFRDNPSPLTVVLGKDIAGDPVVADLAKMPHLLVAGTTGSGKSVGVNAMILSMLYKAQPEDVRFIMIDPKMLELSVYEGIPHLLTEVVTDMKDAANALRWSVNEMERRYKLMSALGVRNLAGYNEKIAEAARMGRPIPDPYWKPRRQHGRRTSGAGKTAVHRGAGG
;
A
#
# COMPACT_ATOMS: atom_id res chain seq x y z
N MET A 1 20.16 25.28 13.43
CA MET A 1 21.44 24.72 12.99
C MET A 1 21.42 23.25 13.32
N ARG A 2 21.74 22.38 12.37
CA ARG A 2 21.86 20.93 12.59
C ARG A 2 23.31 20.52 12.36
N VAL A 3 23.86 19.75 13.30
CA VAL A 3 25.22 19.20 13.20
C VAL A 3 25.10 17.78 12.65
N VAL A 4 25.88 17.49 11.61
CA VAL A 4 25.99 16.17 10.98
C VAL A 4 27.38 15.63 11.33
N GLU A 5 27.44 14.69 12.25
CA GLU A 5 28.71 14.19 12.81
C GLU A 5 29.63 13.57 11.76
N VAL A 6 29.07 12.88 10.76
CA VAL A 6 29.83 12.21 9.70
C VAL A 6 29.18 12.48 8.35
N ILE A 7 29.98 12.98 7.40
CA ILE A 7 29.59 13.04 5.99
C ILE A 7 30.10 11.76 5.28
N PRO A 8 29.22 10.95 4.67
CA PRO A 8 29.64 9.73 3.97
C PRO A 8 30.76 10.01 2.94
N GLY A 9 31.87 9.30 3.08
CA GLY A 9 33.02 9.41 2.18
C GLY A 9 33.91 10.63 2.37
N LYS A 10 33.73 11.45 3.43
CA LYS A 10 34.58 12.62 3.70
C LYS A 10 34.99 12.72 5.18
N PRO A 11 36.20 13.23 5.51
CA PRO A 11 36.67 13.36 6.89
C PRO A 11 36.16 14.66 7.56
N TYR A 12 34.96 15.13 7.22
CA TYR A 12 34.43 16.42 7.68
C TYR A 12 33.14 16.26 8.48
N VAL A 13 32.93 17.19 9.43
CA VAL A 13 31.65 17.41 10.11
C VAL A 13 30.82 18.39 9.27
N GLY A 14 29.53 18.09 9.08
CA GLY A 14 28.59 18.95 8.36
C GLY A 14 27.85 19.90 9.28
N LEU A 15 27.71 21.17 8.88
CA LEU A 15 26.88 22.17 9.56
C LEU A 15 25.76 22.62 8.63
N GLU A 16 24.54 22.16 8.88
CA GLU A 16 23.35 22.53 8.11
C GLU A 16 22.71 23.79 8.70
N LEU A 17 22.67 24.85 7.89
CA LEU A 17 22.05 26.13 8.21
C LEU A 17 20.81 26.33 7.35
N PRO A 18 19.67 26.75 7.93
CA PRO A 18 18.49 27.05 7.14
C PRO A 18 18.76 28.25 6.23
N ASN A 19 18.39 28.12 4.96
CA ASN A 19 18.41 29.24 4.03
C ASN A 19 17.51 30.38 4.52
N LYS A 20 17.93 31.63 4.26
CA LYS A 20 17.12 32.83 4.57
C LYS A 20 15.75 32.78 3.91
N LYS A 21 15.69 32.29 2.67
CA LYS A 21 14.46 32.04 1.92
C LYS A 21 14.30 30.55 1.71
N ARG A 22 13.30 29.94 2.35
CA ARG A 22 12.93 28.54 2.11
C ARG A 22 12.18 28.42 0.80
N GLN A 23 12.44 27.34 0.07
CA GLN A 23 11.70 26.99 -1.15
C GLN A 23 10.73 25.87 -0.82
N THR A 24 9.50 25.97 -1.34
CA THR A 24 8.49 24.92 -1.20
C THR A 24 8.80 23.78 -2.15
N VAL A 25 8.78 22.55 -1.64
CA VAL A 25 8.83 21.34 -2.47
C VAL A 25 7.39 20.92 -2.77
N TYR A 26 7.02 20.96 -4.04
CA TYR A 26 5.68 20.55 -4.48
C TYR A 26 5.67 19.06 -4.80
N LEU A 27 4.61 18.35 -4.39
CA LEU A 27 4.45 16.91 -4.65
C LEU A 27 4.59 16.60 -6.15
N ARG A 28 3.93 17.39 -7.00
CA ARG A 28 3.98 17.24 -8.47
C ARG A 28 5.40 17.23 -9.02
N GLU A 29 6.28 18.08 -8.48
CA GLU A 29 7.66 18.17 -8.95
C GLU A 29 8.41 16.84 -8.82
N VAL A 30 8.12 16.09 -7.75
CA VAL A 30 8.74 14.80 -7.50
C VAL A 30 8.01 13.68 -8.24
N LEU A 31 6.68 13.76 -8.37
CA LEU A 31 5.88 12.81 -9.15
C LEU A 31 6.26 12.83 -10.64
N ASP A 32 6.56 14.01 -11.20
CA ASP A 32 6.98 14.16 -12.60
C ASP A 32 8.42 13.66 -12.85
N ASN A 33 9.18 13.34 -11.80
CA ASN A 33 10.54 12.85 -11.93
C ASN A 33 10.60 11.37 -12.37
N ALA A 34 11.62 11.03 -13.17
CA ALA A 34 11.89 9.67 -13.63
C ALA A 34 12.00 8.66 -12.47
N LYS A 35 12.62 9.05 -11.35
CA LYS A 35 12.73 8.18 -10.16
C LYS A 35 11.38 7.69 -9.64
N PHE A 36 10.33 8.50 -9.75
CA PHE A 36 8.97 8.10 -9.40
C PHE A 36 8.27 7.39 -10.55
N ARG A 37 8.22 8.01 -11.74
CA ARG A 37 7.46 7.49 -12.89
C ARG A 37 7.91 6.10 -13.32
N ASP A 38 9.21 5.90 -13.41
CA ASP A 38 9.81 4.69 -13.97
C ASP A 38 9.92 3.55 -12.94
N ASN A 39 9.63 3.82 -11.65
CA ASN A 39 9.63 2.79 -10.63
C ASN A 39 8.40 1.87 -10.81
N PRO A 40 8.59 0.55 -11.02
CA PRO A 40 7.49 -0.37 -11.28
C PRO A 40 6.65 -0.69 -10.03
N SER A 41 7.15 -0.41 -8.82
CA SER A 41 6.41 -0.75 -7.60
C SER A 41 5.18 0.14 -7.44
N PRO A 42 3.96 -0.43 -7.34
CA PRO A 42 2.75 0.35 -7.07
C PRO A 42 2.75 0.96 -5.66
N LEU A 43 3.67 0.53 -4.79
CA LEU A 43 3.89 1.02 -3.44
C LEU A 43 5.03 2.05 -3.35
N THR A 44 5.40 2.66 -4.48
CA THR A 44 6.36 3.78 -4.50
C THR A 44 5.73 5.02 -3.88
N VAL A 45 6.44 5.64 -2.93
CA VAL A 45 6.01 6.86 -2.24
C VAL A 45 7.02 7.98 -2.39
N VAL A 46 6.53 9.20 -2.56
CA VAL A 46 7.33 10.43 -2.55
C VAL A 46 7.62 10.84 -1.11
N LEU A 47 8.90 11.07 -0.79
CA LEU A 47 9.33 11.65 0.49
C LEU A 47 9.65 13.15 0.38
N GLY A 48 10.01 13.62 -0.81
CA GLY A 48 10.31 15.02 -1.09
C GLY A 48 11.65 15.17 -1.79
N LYS A 49 12.49 16.07 -1.27
CA LYS A 49 13.84 16.32 -1.77
C LYS A 49 14.85 16.24 -0.65
N ASP A 50 16.07 15.83 -0.97
CA ASP A 50 17.18 15.88 -0.03
C ASP A 50 17.75 17.30 0.10
N ILE A 51 18.83 17.43 0.87
CA ILE A 51 19.51 18.71 1.12
C ILE A 51 20.16 19.32 -0.14
N ALA A 52 20.42 18.52 -1.17
CA ALA A 52 20.94 18.98 -2.47
C ALA A 52 19.80 19.40 -3.43
N GLY A 53 18.55 19.10 -3.08
CA GLY A 53 17.38 19.35 -3.90
C GLY A 53 17.02 18.18 -4.83
N ASP A 54 17.71 17.04 -4.70
CA ASP A 54 17.42 15.87 -5.52
C ASP A 54 16.15 15.16 -5.04
N PRO A 55 15.32 14.66 -5.96
CA PRO A 55 14.08 13.98 -5.60
C PRO A 55 14.37 12.67 -4.87
N VAL A 56 13.64 12.47 -3.77
CA VAL A 56 13.71 11.29 -2.91
C VAL A 56 12.36 10.56 -2.94
N VAL A 57 12.42 9.31 -3.39
CA VAL A 57 11.31 8.36 -3.42
C VAL A 57 11.73 7.10 -2.67
N ALA A 58 10.76 6.40 -2.10
CA ALA A 58 10.97 5.12 -1.42
C ALA A 58 9.95 4.09 -1.94
N ASP A 59 10.27 2.81 -1.77
CA ASP A 59 9.38 1.70 -2.11
C ASP A 59 8.96 0.99 -0.81
N LEU A 60 7.68 1.11 -0.45
CA LEU A 60 7.16 0.53 0.78
C LEU A 60 7.19 -1.01 0.76
N ALA A 61 7.25 -1.65 -0.42
CA ALA A 61 7.44 -3.10 -0.50
C ALA A 61 8.82 -3.53 0.00
N LYS A 62 9.83 -2.66 -0.17
CA LYS A 62 11.22 -2.90 0.31
C LYS A 62 11.44 -2.41 1.74
N MET A 63 10.58 -1.51 2.21
CA MET A 63 10.49 -1.06 3.60
C MET A 63 9.16 -1.53 4.18
N PRO A 64 9.01 -2.84 4.45
CA PRO A 64 7.70 -3.50 4.52
C PRO A 64 6.76 -2.89 5.56
N HIS A 65 7.31 -2.24 6.58
CA HIS A 65 6.58 -1.43 7.53
C HIS A 65 7.33 -0.11 7.78
N LEU A 66 6.57 0.99 7.94
CA LEU A 66 7.08 2.33 8.17
C LEU A 66 6.43 2.92 9.43
N LEU A 67 7.25 3.53 10.30
CA LEU A 67 6.79 4.33 11.43
C LEU A 67 7.00 5.82 11.13
N VAL A 68 5.92 6.60 11.16
CA VAL A 68 5.96 8.05 10.98
C VAL A 68 5.59 8.74 12.30
N ALA A 69 6.51 9.52 12.85
CA ALA A 69 6.32 10.27 14.09
C ALA A 69 6.73 11.74 13.90
N GLY A 70 6.06 12.64 14.64
CA GLY A 70 6.32 14.07 14.58
C GLY A 70 5.35 14.84 15.47
N THR A 71 5.77 16.01 15.95
CA THR A 71 4.95 16.93 16.74
C THR A 71 3.90 17.63 15.87
N THR A 72 2.89 18.24 16.48
CA THR A 72 1.91 19.07 15.76
C THR A 72 2.63 20.18 14.97
N GLY A 73 2.24 20.38 13.71
CA GLY A 73 2.85 21.38 12.82
C GLY A 73 4.18 20.95 12.18
N SER A 74 4.72 19.77 12.50
CA SER A 74 5.96 19.25 11.88
C SER A 74 5.79 18.77 10.43
N GLY A 75 4.55 18.70 9.93
CA GLY A 75 4.25 18.23 8.58
C GLY A 75 3.93 16.73 8.48
N LYS A 76 3.78 16.01 9.60
CA LYS A 76 3.42 14.58 9.62
C LYS A 76 2.23 14.24 8.72
N SER A 77 1.11 14.95 8.89
CA SER A 77 -0.12 14.69 8.15
C SER A 77 0.04 14.99 6.66
N VAL A 78 0.78 16.04 6.30
CA VAL A 78 1.13 16.36 4.91
C VAL A 78 1.99 15.24 4.30
N GLY A 79 2.96 14.71 5.06
CA GLY A 79 3.78 13.59 4.63
C GLY A 79 2.98 12.31 4.39
N VAL A 80 2.06 11.95 5.30
CA VAL A 80 1.18 10.78 5.11
C VAL A 80 0.29 10.95 3.89
N ASN A 81 -0.29 12.14 3.69
CA ASN A 81 -1.08 12.45 2.49
C ASN A 81 -0.24 12.35 1.21
N ALA A 82 1.01 12.82 1.23
CA ALA A 82 1.92 12.67 0.09
C ALA A 82 2.18 11.19 -0.23
N MET A 83 2.34 10.32 0.77
CA MET A 83 2.50 8.87 0.57
C MET A 83 1.24 8.23 -0.02
N ILE A 84 0.06 8.54 0.51
CA ILE A 84 -1.22 8.01 0.00
C ILE A 84 -1.44 8.45 -1.45
N LEU A 85 -1.29 9.75 -1.73
CA LEU A 85 -1.42 10.28 -3.08
C LEU A 85 -0.41 9.65 -4.04
N SER A 86 0.83 9.42 -3.61
CA SER A 86 1.84 8.75 -4.44
C SER A 86 1.33 7.37 -4.93
N MET A 87 0.74 6.57 -4.04
CA MET A 87 0.16 5.28 -4.42
C MET A 87 -1.06 5.46 -5.33
N LEU A 88 -1.96 6.42 -5.04
CA LEU A 88 -3.14 6.68 -5.87
C LEU A 88 -2.79 7.16 -7.30
N TYR A 89 -1.68 7.87 -7.48
CA TYR A 89 -1.19 8.28 -8.80
C TYR A 89 -0.58 7.14 -9.63
N LYS A 90 -0.29 5.99 -9.01
CA LYS A 90 0.42 4.87 -9.67
C LYS A 90 -0.38 3.58 -9.73
N ALA A 91 -1.22 3.31 -8.73
CA ALA A 91 -1.86 2.02 -8.52
C ALA A 91 -3.37 2.07 -8.82
N GLN A 92 -3.86 1.07 -9.54
CA GLN A 92 -5.29 0.80 -9.62
C GLN A 92 -5.77 0.07 -8.34
N PRO A 93 -7.09 0.03 -8.06
CA PRO A 93 -7.63 -0.70 -6.90
C PRO A 93 -7.29 -2.20 -6.87
N GLU A 94 -6.97 -2.80 -8.02
CA GLU A 94 -6.52 -4.19 -8.11
C GLU A 94 -5.05 -4.38 -7.70
N ASP A 95 -4.23 -3.34 -7.81
CA ASP A 95 -2.82 -3.36 -7.42
C ASP A 95 -2.65 -3.11 -5.92
N VAL A 96 -3.38 -2.13 -5.39
CA VAL A 96 -3.26 -1.66 -3.99
C VAL A 96 -4.62 -1.45 -3.37
N ARG A 97 -4.75 -1.94 -2.13
CA ARG A 97 -5.94 -1.81 -1.31
C ARG A 97 -5.57 -1.20 0.04
N PHE A 98 -6.42 -0.30 0.55
CA PHE A 98 -6.21 0.37 1.83
C PHE A 98 -7.19 -0.11 2.89
N ILE A 99 -6.70 -0.22 4.12
CA ILE A 99 -7.49 -0.16 5.34
C ILE A 99 -7.01 1.10 6.04
N MET A 100 -7.87 2.12 6.13
CA MET A 100 -7.54 3.37 6.79
C MET A 100 -8.17 3.38 8.18
N ILE A 101 -7.38 3.75 9.19
CA ILE A 101 -7.81 3.82 10.59
C ILE A 101 -7.55 5.25 11.08
N ASP A 102 -8.61 5.99 11.37
CA ASP A 102 -8.55 7.37 11.84
C ASP A 102 -9.52 7.58 13.01
N PRO A 103 -9.10 7.22 14.24
CA PRO A 103 -9.97 7.28 15.42
C PRO A 103 -10.32 8.70 15.85
N LYS A 104 -9.67 9.71 15.26
CA LYS A 104 -9.96 11.12 15.54
C LYS A 104 -10.74 11.78 14.41
N MET A 105 -10.89 11.12 13.26
CA MET A 105 -11.55 11.64 12.06
C MET A 105 -10.99 12.97 11.56
N LEU A 106 -9.67 13.18 11.69
CA LEU A 106 -9.04 14.46 11.35
C LEU A 106 -8.27 14.44 10.04
N GLU A 107 -7.76 13.29 9.62
CA GLU A 107 -6.70 13.23 8.61
C GLU A 107 -7.07 12.36 7.42
N LEU A 108 -7.73 11.21 7.65
CA LEU A 108 -7.98 10.22 6.61
C LEU A 108 -9.44 10.16 6.14
N SER A 109 -10.37 10.81 6.85
CA SER A 109 -11.79 10.87 6.48
C SER A 109 -12.02 11.47 5.08
N VAL A 110 -11.09 12.28 4.58
CA VAL A 110 -11.11 12.83 3.21
C VAL A 110 -11.03 11.74 2.12
N TYR A 111 -10.52 10.55 2.44
CA TYR A 111 -10.40 9.43 1.52
C TYR A 111 -11.62 8.50 1.53
N GLU A 112 -12.65 8.82 2.29
CA GLU A 112 -13.86 8.00 2.34
C GLU A 112 -14.45 7.78 0.93
N GLY A 113 -14.87 6.55 0.64
CA GLY A 113 -15.47 6.19 -0.65
C GLY A 113 -14.52 6.04 -1.84
N ILE A 114 -13.20 6.22 -1.70
CA ILE A 114 -12.28 5.89 -2.81
C ILE A 114 -12.34 4.40 -3.14
N PRO A 115 -12.20 4.01 -4.42
CA PRO A 115 -12.37 2.62 -4.82
C PRO A 115 -11.30 1.69 -4.23
N HIS A 116 -10.16 2.21 -3.75
CA HIS A 116 -9.07 1.42 -3.15
C HIS A 116 -9.37 0.96 -1.71
N LEU A 117 -10.37 1.52 -1.02
CA LEU A 117 -10.69 1.17 0.38
C LEU A 117 -11.34 -0.21 0.49
N LEU A 118 -10.79 -1.12 1.31
CA LEU A 118 -11.39 -2.44 1.61
C LEU A 118 -12.63 -2.37 2.49
N THR A 119 -12.73 -1.30 3.26
CA THR A 119 -13.79 -0.99 4.20
C THR A 119 -13.82 0.53 4.35
N GLU A 120 -14.93 1.08 4.82
CA GLU A 120 -15.02 2.48 5.23
C GLU A 120 -13.89 2.85 6.21
N VAL A 121 -13.54 4.13 6.30
CA VAL A 121 -12.49 4.61 7.20
C VAL A 121 -12.86 4.24 8.64
N VAL A 122 -12.01 3.44 9.26
CA VAL A 122 -12.30 2.86 10.58
C VAL A 122 -12.05 3.92 11.66
N THR A 123 -13.09 4.25 12.40
CA THR A 123 -13.06 5.27 13.47
C THR A 123 -13.12 4.64 14.87
N ASP A 124 -13.85 3.53 15.03
CA ASP A 124 -13.91 2.81 16.30
C ASP A 124 -12.64 1.97 16.54
N MET A 125 -12.08 2.06 17.76
CA MET A 125 -10.84 1.37 18.11
C MET A 125 -10.99 -0.15 18.23
N LYS A 126 -12.18 -0.67 18.52
CA LYS A 126 -12.46 -2.11 18.50
C LYS A 126 -12.50 -2.62 17.06
N ASP A 127 -13.10 -1.85 16.16
CA ASP A 127 -13.10 -2.18 14.74
C ASP A 127 -11.70 -2.10 14.12
N ALA A 128 -10.87 -1.16 14.59
CA ALA A 128 -9.45 -1.12 14.24
C ALA A 128 -8.73 -2.44 14.61
N ALA A 129 -8.99 -2.97 15.82
CA ALA A 129 -8.43 -4.26 16.22
C ALA A 129 -8.96 -5.43 15.35
N ASN A 130 -10.24 -5.39 14.96
CA ASN A 130 -10.82 -6.38 14.05
C ASN A 130 -10.18 -6.31 12.65
N ALA A 131 -9.93 -5.11 12.12
CA ALA A 131 -9.28 -4.92 10.83
C ALA A 131 -7.84 -5.45 10.81
N LEU A 132 -7.10 -5.30 11.91
CA LEU A 132 -5.77 -5.88 12.06
C LEU A 132 -5.84 -7.42 12.15
N ARG A 133 -6.80 -7.99 12.90
CA ARG A 133 -7.03 -9.45 12.93
C ARG A 133 -7.38 -9.99 11.55
N TRP A 134 -8.21 -9.27 10.79
CA TRP A 134 -8.51 -9.61 9.41
C TRP A 134 -7.24 -9.62 8.55
N SER A 135 -6.37 -8.63 8.70
CA SER A 135 -5.08 -8.57 8.00
C SER A 135 -4.19 -9.78 8.29
N VAL A 136 -4.17 -10.26 9.53
CA VAL A 136 -3.45 -11.50 9.91
C VAL A 136 -4.07 -12.72 9.22
N ASN A 137 -5.40 -12.85 9.23
CA ASN A 137 -6.08 -13.97 8.57
C ASN A 137 -5.87 -13.98 7.05
N GLU A 138 -5.90 -12.81 6.41
CA GLU A 138 -5.64 -12.67 4.98
C GLU A 138 -4.16 -12.96 4.65
N MET A 139 -3.23 -12.57 5.51
CA MET A 139 -1.82 -12.96 5.39
C MET A 139 -1.66 -14.49 5.43
N GLU A 140 -2.28 -15.18 6.39
CA GLU A 140 -2.24 -16.64 6.46
C GLU A 140 -2.88 -17.31 5.24
N ARG A 141 -4.01 -16.77 4.77
CA ARG A 141 -4.67 -17.23 3.54
C ARG A 141 -3.73 -17.11 2.34
N ARG A 142 -3.05 -15.97 2.18
CA ARG A 142 -2.06 -15.76 1.12
C ARG A 142 -0.88 -16.73 1.23
N TYR A 143 -0.37 -16.99 2.42
CA TYR A 143 0.70 -17.99 2.60
C TYR A 143 0.27 -19.39 2.16
N LYS A 144 -0.96 -19.82 2.48
CA LYS A 144 -1.52 -21.10 2.03
C LYS A 144 -1.63 -21.16 0.51
N LEU A 145 -2.16 -20.12 -0.12
CA LEU A 145 -2.27 -20.02 -1.59
C LEU A 145 -0.90 -20.03 -2.28
N MET A 146 0.06 -19.28 -1.75
CA MET A 146 1.43 -19.25 -2.27
C MET A 146 2.12 -20.61 -2.15
N SER A 147 1.95 -21.28 -1.00
CA SER A 147 2.48 -22.63 -0.77
C SER A 147 1.89 -23.66 -1.74
N ALA A 148 0.56 -23.64 -1.93
CA ALA A 148 -0.15 -24.53 -2.86
C ALA A 148 0.32 -24.35 -4.32
N LEU A 149 0.73 -23.14 -4.70
CA LEU A 149 1.28 -22.85 -6.03
C LEU A 149 2.81 -22.89 -6.08
N GLY A 150 3.51 -23.21 -4.99
CA GLY A 150 4.96 -23.27 -4.94
C GLY A 150 5.66 -21.94 -5.27
N VAL A 151 5.08 -20.80 -4.84
CA VAL A 151 5.66 -19.46 -5.02
C VAL A 151 6.04 -18.86 -3.67
N ARG A 152 7.03 -17.96 -3.67
CA ARG A 152 7.64 -17.41 -2.44
C ARG A 152 7.12 -16.03 -2.03
N ASN A 153 6.42 -15.33 -2.91
CA ASN A 153 5.94 -13.97 -2.67
C ASN A 153 4.68 -13.67 -3.52
N LEU A 154 4.04 -12.55 -3.21
CA LEU A 154 2.80 -12.14 -3.86
C LEU A 154 2.99 -11.83 -5.35
N ALA A 155 4.14 -11.29 -5.75
CA ALA A 155 4.44 -11.02 -7.16
C ALA A 155 4.44 -12.32 -7.98
N GLY A 156 5.15 -13.35 -7.53
CA GLY A 156 5.17 -14.66 -8.19
C GLY A 156 3.81 -15.37 -8.16
N TYR A 157 3.00 -15.14 -7.13
CA TYR A 157 1.61 -15.58 -7.11
C TYR A 157 0.79 -14.92 -8.23
N ASN A 158 0.85 -13.59 -8.33
CA ASN A 158 0.12 -12.82 -9.33
C ASN A 158 0.54 -13.20 -10.76
N GLU A 159 1.84 -13.40 -11.01
CA GLU A 159 2.37 -13.85 -12.31
C GLU A 159 1.75 -15.19 -12.73
N LYS A 160 1.71 -16.18 -11.82
CA LYS A 160 1.10 -17.49 -12.12
C LYS A 160 -0.39 -17.39 -12.42
N ILE A 161 -1.12 -16.56 -11.68
CA ILE A 161 -2.55 -16.33 -11.91
C ILE A 161 -2.77 -15.67 -13.29
N ALA A 162 -1.98 -14.66 -13.63
CA ALA A 162 -2.06 -13.97 -14.92
C ALA A 162 -1.69 -14.88 -16.10
N GLU A 163 -0.67 -15.71 -15.96
CA GLU A 163 -0.29 -16.71 -16.96
C GLU A 163 -1.41 -17.74 -17.20
N ALA A 164 -1.96 -18.29 -16.12
CA ALA A 164 -3.06 -19.24 -16.18
C ALA A 164 -4.32 -18.64 -16.84
N ALA A 165 -4.65 -17.38 -16.53
CA ALA A 165 -5.74 -16.66 -17.16
C ALA A 165 -5.50 -16.45 -18.67
N ARG A 166 -4.29 -16.07 -19.08
CA ARG A 166 -3.92 -15.92 -20.51
C ARG A 166 -4.03 -17.22 -21.28
N MET A 167 -3.75 -18.36 -20.64
CA MET A 167 -3.91 -19.69 -21.23
C MET A 167 -5.35 -20.23 -21.22
N GLY A 168 -6.32 -19.47 -20.68
CA GLY A 168 -7.71 -19.90 -20.54
C GLY A 168 -7.90 -21.03 -19.52
N ARG A 169 -6.95 -21.23 -18.61
CA ARG A 169 -6.95 -22.29 -17.59
C ARG A 169 -6.86 -21.69 -16.19
N PRO A 170 -7.91 -21.00 -15.71
CA PRO A 170 -7.87 -20.33 -14.42
C PRO A 170 -7.60 -21.32 -13.28
N ILE A 171 -6.71 -20.94 -12.36
CA ILE A 171 -6.37 -21.74 -11.19
C ILE A 171 -7.54 -21.66 -10.19
N PRO A 172 -8.22 -22.78 -9.86
CA PRO A 172 -9.27 -22.77 -8.85
C PRO A 172 -8.68 -22.56 -7.45
N ASP A 173 -9.45 -21.94 -6.55
CA ASP A 173 -9.02 -21.77 -5.16
C ASP A 173 -8.86 -23.16 -4.50
N PRO A 174 -7.63 -23.56 -4.12
CA PRO A 174 -7.35 -24.90 -3.59
C PRO A 174 -7.99 -25.16 -2.23
N TYR A 175 -8.50 -24.13 -1.54
CA TYR A 175 -9.14 -24.23 -0.24
C TYR A 175 -10.63 -23.92 -0.26
N TRP A 176 -11.22 -23.71 -1.44
CA TRP A 176 -12.66 -23.55 -1.56
C TRP A 176 -13.38 -24.81 -1.12
N LYS A 177 -14.19 -24.70 -0.06
CA LYS A 177 -15.14 -25.75 0.35
C LYS A 177 -16.55 -25.26 0.02
N PRO A 178 -17.38 -26.06 -0.67
CA PRO A 178 -18.78 -25.71 -0.82
C PRO A 178 -19.39 -25.59 0.58
N ARG A 179 -20.01 -24.44 0.89
CA ARG A 179 -20.85 -24.32 2.08
C ARG A 179 -21.88 -25.44 1.99
N ARG A 180 -21.87 -26.38 2.94
CA ARG A 180 -22.88 -27.45 3.00
C ARG A 180 -24.24 -26.79 3.21
N GLN A 181 -24.97 -26.53 2.13
CA GLN A 181 -26.41 -26.31 2.18
C GLN A 181 -27.01 -27.62 2.70
N HIS A 182 -27.60 -27.56 3.90
CA HIS A 182 -28.51 -28.61 4.33
C HIS A 182 -29.69 -28.65 3.35
N GLY A 183 -29.70 -29.70 2.52
CA GLY A 183 -30.85 -30.27 1.85
C GLY A 183 -31.70 -29.36 0.96
N ARG A 184 -31.42 -29.34 -0.34
CA ARG A 184 -32.39 -29.67 -1.40
C ARG A 184 -31.66 -29.84 -2.73
N ARG A 185 -31.82 -31.03 -3.34
CA ARG A 185 -31.31 -31.36 -4.66
C ARG A 185 -32.00 -30.46 -5.70
N THR A 186 -31.23 -29.71 -6.48
CA THR A 186 -31.50 -29.49 -7.90
C THR A 186 -30.19 -29.45 -8.67
N SER A 187 -30.22 -30.15 -9.81
CA SER A 187 -29.15 -30.38 -10.77
C SER A 187 -28.78 -29.13 -11.58
N GLY A 188 -27.49 -29.00 -11.93
CA GLY A 188 -27.06 -28.32 -13.16
C GLY A 188 -26.19 -27.05 -12.97
N ALA A 189 -25.09 -27.02 -13.73
CA ALA A 189 -24.16 -25.92 -13.99
C ALA A 189 -23.14 -25.58 -12.87
N GLY A 190 -21.89 -26.06 -13.08
CA GLY A 190 -20.71 -25.56 -12.38
C GLY A 190 -20.53 -24.07 -12.67
N LYS A 191 -20.48 -23.26 -11.61
CA LYS A 191 -20.26 -21.82 -11.71
C LYS A 191 -18.75 -21.53 -11.64
N THR A 192 -18.22 -21.06 -12.75
CA THR A 192 -16.98 -20.27 -12.82
C THR A 192 -17.09 -19.07 -11.87
N ALA A 193 -16.03 -18.81 -11.10
CA ALA A 193 -15.97 -17.67 -10.20
C ALA A 193 -15.89 -16.37 -11.00
N VAL A 194 -17.04 -15.74 -11.22
CA VAL A 194 -17.12 -14.34 -11.65
C VAL A 194 -16.84 -13.47 -10.43
N HIS A 195 -15.86 -12.58 -10.57
CA HIS A 195 -15.61 -11.43 -9.72
C HIS A 195 -16.92 -10.80 -9.21
N ARG A 196 -17.07 -10.70 -7.89
CA ARG A 196 -17.93 -9.68 -7.29
C ARG A 196 -17.17 -9.05 -6.14
N GLY A 197 -16.86 -7.77 -6.33
CA GLY A 197 -16.30 -6.90 -5.31
C GLY A 197 -17.22 -6.84 -4.09
N ALA A 198 -16.58 -6.63 -2.95
CA ALA A 198 -17.26 -6.31 -1.71
C ALA A 198 -18.03 -5.00 -1.88
N GLY A 199 -19.35 -5.09 -1.79
CA GLY A 199 -20.25 -3.99 -1.45
C GLY A 199 -21.11 -4.50 -0.30
N GLY A 200 -21.11 -3.76 0.79
CA GLY A 200 -21.77 -4.07 2.05
C GLY A 200 -21.21 -3.19 3.14
#